data_AF-A0A357D2Y1-F1
#
_entry.id   AF-A0A357D2Y1-F1
#
_cell.length_a   1.000
_cell.length_b   1.000
_cell.length_c   1.000
_cell.angle_alpha   90.00
_cell.angle_beta   90.00
_cell.angle_gamma   90.00
#
_symmetry.space_group_name_H-M   'P 1'
#
loop_
_entity.id
_entity.type
_entity.pdbx_description
1 polymer ?
#
loop_
_entity_poly.entity_id
_entity_poly.type
_entity_poly.pdbx_seq_one_letter_code
_entity_poly.pdbx_strand_id
1 'polypeptide(L)'
;DLASAEHQKAAALLRELLAVYTANEDLINIGAYVQGSNPRVDLAIKMYPGIQRFLRQAVQDSFSLEQTVELLKNLIAEVEEG
;
A
#
# COMPACT_ATOMS: atom_id res chain seq x y z
N ASP A 1 -4.25 7.69 23.46
CA ASP A 1 -4.06 7.54 22.02
C ASP A 1 -3.59 6.11 21.76
N LEU A 2 -4.27 5.33 20.91
CA LEU A 2 -4.09 3.87 20.80
C LEU A 2 -3.00 3.48 19.79
N ALA A 3 -2.62 4.38 18.88
CA ALA A 3 -1.62 4.15 17.84
C ALA A 3 -0.67 5.35 17.73
N SER A 4 0.62 5.10 17.47
CA SER A 4 1.61 6.16 17.27
C SER A 4 1.33 6.98 16.01
N ALA A 5 1.81 8.23 15.97
CA ALA A 5 1.66 9.11 14.80
C ALA A 5 2.26 8.48 13.53
N GLU A 6 3.39 7.75 13.65
CA GLU A 6 4.02 7.04 12.55
C GLU A 6 3.14 5.92 12.00
N HIS A 7 2.52 5.12 12.89
CA HIS A 7 1.56 4.09 12.49
C HIS A 7 0.38 4.74 11.76
N GLN A 8 -0.18 5.83 12.30
CA GLN A 8 -1.29 6.54 11.68
C GLN A 8 -0.92 7.07 10.28
N LYS A 9 0.27 7.67 10.12
CA LYS A 9 0.77 8.17 8.82
C LYS A 9 0.93 7.03 7.81
N ALA A 10 1.58 5.93 8.19
CA ALA A 10 1.79 4.78 7.32
C ALA A 10 0.46 4.14 6.89
N ALA A 11 -0.48 3.97 7.82
CA ALA A 11 -1.80 3.43 7.53
C ALA A 11 -2.61 4.35 6.61
N ALA A 12 -2.49 5.67 6.76
CA ALA A 12 -3.14 6.63 5.88
C ALA A 12 -2.63 6.53 4.44
N LEU A 13 -1.31 6.46 4.25
CA LEU A 13 -0.71 6.35 2.92
C LEU A 13 -1.04 5.01 2.25
N LEU A 14 -1.02 3.90 2.99
CA LEU A 14 -1.47 2.60 2.44
C LEU A 14 -2.90 2.68 1.91
N ARG A 15 -3.82 3.26 2.70
CA ARG A 15 -5.23 3.42 2.30
C ARG A 15 -5.38 4.33 1.09
N GLU A 16 -4.63 5.43 1.03
CA GLU A 16 -4.63 6.33 -0.13
C GLU A 16 -4.23 5.59 -1.40
N LEU A 17 -3.08 4.89 -1.38
CA LEU A 17 -2.57 4.16 -2.54
C LEU A 17 -3.52 3.04 -2.98
N LEU A 18 -4.09 2.29 -2.03
CA LEU A 18 -5.08 1.26 -2.32
C LEU A 18 -6.33 1.86 -2.98
N ALA A 19 -6.83 2.99 -2.47
CA ALA A 19 -7.99 3.67 -3.04
C ALA A 19 -7.71 4.19 -4.46
N VAL A 20 -6.53 4.78 -4.68
CA VAL A 20 -6.10 5.25 -6.01
C VAL A 20 -6.01 4.09 -7.00
N TYR A 21 -5.40 2.96 -6.60
CA TYR A 21 -5.34 1.78 -7.45
C TYR A 21 -6.74 1.28 -7.80
N THR A 22 -7.59 1.05 -6.79
CA THR A 22 -8.94 0.52 -6.97
C THR A 22 -9.79 1.40 -7.88
N ALA A 23 -9.68 2.73 -7.74
CA ALA A 23 -10.40 3.68 -8.60
C ALA A 23 -9.95 3.65 -10.08
N ASN A 24 -8.76 3.12 -10.37
CA ASN A 24 -8.19 3.02 -11.73
C ASN A 24 -8.05 1.56 -12.20
N GLU A 25 -8.49 0.59 -11.40
CA GLU A 25 -8.24 -0.84 -11.62
C GLU A 25 -8.77 -1.31 -12.97
N ASP A 26 -9.97 -0.87 -13.37
CA ASP A 26 -10.54 -1.21 -14.68
C ASP A 26 -9.65 -0.74 -15.84
N LEU A 27 -9.19 0.52 -15.81
CA LEU A 27 -8.33 1.09 -16.84
C LEU A 27 -6.97 0.38 -16.90
N ILE A 28 -6.43 0.01 -15.74
CA ILE A 28 -5.17 -0.73 -15.62
C ILE A 28 -5.35 -2.14 -16.21
N ASN A 29 -6.41 -2.85 -15.83
CA ASN A 29 -6.65 -4.24 -16.21
C ASN A 29 -6.94 -4.41 -17.72
N ILE A 30 -7.63 -3.45 -18.35
CA ILE A 30 -7.85 -3.48 -19.81
C ILE A 30 -6.67 -2.91 -20.61
N GLY A 31 -5.60 -2.45 -19.94
CA GLY A 31 -4.42 -1.87 -20.57
C GLY A 31 -4.64 -0.47 -21.17
N ALA A 32 -5.69 0.25 -20.73
CA ALA A 32 -5.98 1.61 -21.20
C ALA A 32 -5.26 2.70 -20.39
N TYR A 33 -4.69 2.37 -19.22
CA TYR A 33 -3.89 3.29 -18.43
C TYR A 33 -2.50 3.51 -19.05
N VAL A 34 -2.10 4.78 -19.17
CA VAL A 34 -0.77 5.17 -19.70
C VAL A 34 0.15 5.55 -18.54
N GLN A 35 1.26 4.83 -18.41
CA GLN A 35 2.28 5.12 -17.41
C GLN A 35 2.86 6.53 -17.58
N GLY A 36 3.07 7.25 -16.47
CA GLY A 36 3.57 8.63 -16.45
C GLY A 36 2.49 9.69 -16.64
N SER A 37 1.23 9.29 -16.92
CA SER A 37 0.11 10.23 -17.03
C SER A 37 -0.31 10.80 -15.68
N ASN A 38 -0.15 10.04 -14.60
CA ASN A 38 -0.47 10.48 -13.25
C ASN A 38 0.49 9.82 -12.24
N PRO A 39 1.43 10.58 -11.66
CA PRO A 39 2.42 10.06 -10.73
C PRO A 39 1.83 9.33 -9.52
N ARG A 40 0.63 9.72 -9.07
CA ARG A 40 -0.05 9.03 -7.96
C ARG A 40 -0.59 7.67 -8.37
N VAL A 41 -1.14 7.54 -9.57
CA VAL A 41 -1.63 6.25 -10.08
C VAL A 41 -0.46 5.34 -10.42
N ASP A 42 0.62 5.88 -10.99
CA ASP A 42 1.87 5.14 -11.21
C ASP A 42 2.44 4.56 -9.91
N LEU A 43 2.49 5.40 -8.86
CA LEU A 43 2.93 4.96 -7.54
C LEU A 43 1.98 3.90 -6.95
N ALA A 44 0.66 4.08 -7.08
CA ALA A 44 -0.30 3.10 -6.62
C ALA A 44 -0.14 1.75 -7.33
N ILE A 45 0.09 1.75 -8.65
CA ILE A 45 0.39 0.54 -9.44
C ILE A 45 1.68 -0.13 -8.94
N LYS A 46 2.75 0.65 -8.72
CA LYS A 46 4.03 0.13 -8.20
C LYS A 46 3.87 -0.52 -6.82
N MET A 47 3.09 0.09 -5.93
CA MET A 47 2.96 -0.36 -4.54
C MET A 47 1.91 -1.45 -4.33
N TYR A 48 0.94 -1.58 -5.25
CA TYR A 48 -0.18 -2.51 -5.11
C TYR A 48 0.23 -3.97 -4.80
N PRO A 49 1.26 -4.56 -5.45
CA PRO A 49 1.70 -5.91 -5.11
C PRO A 49 2.19 -6.04 -3.66
N GLY A 50 2.84 -5.02 -3.12
CA GLY A 50 3.28 -4.99 -1.71
C GLY A 50 2.10 -4.86 -0.75
N ILE A 51 1.14 -3.99 -1.08
CA ILE A 51 -0.10 -3.80 -0.31
C ILE A 51 -0.91 -5.11 -0.27
N GLN A 52 -1.09 -5.78 -1.40
CA GLN A 52 -1.81 -7.07 -1.44
C GLN A 52 -1.13 -8.13 -0.58
N ARG A 53 0.21 -8.15 -0.58
CA ARG A 53 0.99 -9.09 0.24
C ARG A 53 0.85 -8.81 1.73
N PHE A 54 0.84 -7.54 2.13
CA PHE A 54 0.61 -7.12 3.50
C PHE A 54 -0.81 -7.46 4.00
N LEU A 55 -1.82 -7.30 3.16
CA LEU A 55 -3.21 -7.57 3.52
C LEU A 55 -3.57 -9.07 3.53
N ARG A 56 -2.71 -9.93 2.95
CA ARG A 56 -2.94 -11.37 2.86
C ARG A 56 -2.13 -12.11 3.90
N GLN A 57 -2.82 -12.84 4.78
CA GLN A 57 -2.22 -13.65 5.83
C GLN A 57 -2.64 -15.11 5.68
N ALA A 58 -1.71 -16.06 5.79
CA ALA A 58 -2.07 -17.47 5.81
C ALA A 58 -2.58 -17.89 7.19
N VAL A 59 -3.38 -18.95 7.27
CA VAL A 59 -4.02 -19.40 8.53
C VAL A 59 -2.99 -19.79 9.59
N GLN A 60 -1.83 -20.29 9.15
CA GLN A 60 -0.73 -20.66 10.04
C GLN A 60 0.15 -19.48 10.49
N ASP A 61 -0.02 -18.29 9.89
CA ASP A 61 0.80 -17.13 10.21
C ASP A 61 0.20 -16.42 11.43
N SER A 62 1.06 -15.96 12.33
CA SER A 62 0.68 -15.14 13.49
C SER A 62 1.63 -13.96 13.59
N PHE A 63 1.07 -12.77 13.75
CA PHE A 63 1.83 -11.53 13.91
C PHE A 63 1.34 -10.81 15.17
N SER A 64 2.28 -10.28 15.96
CA SER A 64 1.94 -9.32 16.99
C SER A 64 1.55 -7.97 16.37
N LEU A 65 0.97 -7.08 17.18
CA LEU A 65 0.68 -5.73 16.74
C LEU A 65 1.96 -5.00 16.33
N GLU A 66 3.03 -5.14 17.11
CA GLU A 66 4.33 -4.51 16.87
C GLU A 66 4.91 -4.96 15.53
N GLN A 67 4.91 -6.28 15.26
CA GLN A 67 5.37 -6.84 13.99
C GLN A 67 4.54 -6.31 12.81
N THR A 68 3.22 -6.25 12.96
CA THR A 68 2.32 -5.74 11.92
C THR A 68 2.58 -4.27 11.62
N VAL A 69 2.81 -3.46 12.65
CA VAL A 69 3.14 -2.04 12.52
C VAL A 69 4.50 -1.85 11.85
N GLU A 70 5.51 -2.66 12.17
CA GLU A 70 6.81 -2.62 11.50
C GLU A 70 6.69 -3.01 10.02
N LEU A 71 5.95 -4.07 9.69
CA LEU A 71 5.69 -4.47 8.31
C LEU A 71 5.01 -3.35 7.51
N LEU A 72 4.02 -2.69 8.11
CA LEU A 72 3.34 -1.55 7.51
C LEU A 72 4.31 -0.37 7.27
N LYS A 73 5.14 -0.04 8.26
CA LYS A 73 6.12 1.05 8.14
C LYS A 73 7.15 0.75 7.05
N ASN A 74 7.66 -0.47 6.99
CA ASN A 74 8.65 -0.89 5.99
C ASN A 74 8.07 -0.84 4.57
N LEU A 75 6.85 -1.34 4.38
CA LEU A 75 6.15 -1.26 3.08
C LEU A 75 6.04 0.19 2.59
N ILE A 76 5.81 1.14 3.49
CA ILE A 76 5.65 2.54 3.14
C ILE A 76 6.98 3.29 3.01
N ALA A 77 8.03 2.86 3.71
CA ALA A 77 9.37 3.44 3.56
C ALA A 77 9.90 3.28 2.13
N GLU A 78 9.56 2.18 1.45
CA GLU A 78 9.89 1.96 0.02
C GLU A 78 9.31 3.02 -0.93
N VAL A 79 8.31 3.79 -0.47
CA VAL A 79 7.71 4.91 -1.23
C VAL A 79 8.56 6.17 -1.12
N GLU A 80 9.22 6.42 0.01
CA GLU A 80 9.98 7.65 0.26
C GLU A 80 11.40 7.59 -0.36
N GLU A 81 11.89 6.39 -0.72
CA GLU A 81 13.22 6.16 -1.31
C GLU A 81 13.24 6.12 -2.86
N GLY A 82 12.09 6.14 -3.52
CA GLY A 82 11.97 6.03 -4.99
C GLY A 82 11.36 7.26 -5.66
#